data_AF-A0A413CWM0-F1
#
_entry.id   AF-A0A413CWM0-F1
#
_cell.length_a   1.000
_cell.length_b   1.000
_cell.length_c   1.000
_cell.angle_alpha   90.00
_cell.angle_beta   90.00
_cell.angle_gamma   90.00
#
_symmetry.space_group_name_H-M   'P 1'
#
loop_
_entity.id
_entity.type
_entity.pdbx_description
1 polymer ?
#
loop_
_entity_poly.entity_id
_entity_poly.type
_entity_poly.pdbx_seq_one_letter_code
_entity_poly.pdbx_strand_id
1 'polypeptide(L)'
;MNVYYFNLPNGDDVKPISAIINVLAARIASGYDPYVTVFDLLEYVLGELSICAQQQDLEYKNFIQNYGERKYLSRADGKWNIPNPANPEDNLADRWNKDAKIPYYFFRWLKAVRKDLIDSLNVEDEQVFRTALENGFGEKTVSSVLGKKYCNDNKKPKPIAVERAAKPYGSL
;
A
#
# COMPACT_ATOMS: atom_id res chain seq x y z
N MET A 1 3.97 7.00 -15.13
CA MET A 1 2.54 6.62 -15.18
C MET A 1 2.24 5.78 -13.94
N ASN A 2 1.10 5.99 -13.26
CA ASN A 2 0.74 5.15 -12.11
C ASN A 2 0.25 3.78 -12.62
N VAL A 3 1.03 2.73 -12.37
CA VAL A 3 0.82 1.38 -12.91
C VAL A 3 -0.53 0.80 -12.48
N TYR A 4 -0.94 1.04 -11.23
CA TYR A 4 -2.19 0.53 -10.70
C TYR A 4 -3.41 1.09 -11.44
N TYR A 5 -3.52 2.42 -11.56
CA TYR A 5 -4.66 3.04 -12.25
C TYR A 5 -4.62 2.83 -13.76
N PHE A 6 -3.44 2.72 -14.37
CA PHE A 6 -3.33 2.37 -15.79
C PHE A 6 -4.01 1.03 -16.12
N ASN A 7 -3.92 0.06 -15.21
CA ASN A 7 -4.50 -1.27 -15.40
C ASN A 7 -5.99 -1.34 -15.05
N LEU A 8 -6.61 -0.25 -14.59
CA LEU A 8 -8.04 -0.20 -14.29
C LEU A 8 -8.84 0.30 -15.50
N PRO A 9 -9.99 -0.33 -15.83
CA PRO A 9 -10.96 0.25 -16.75
C PRO A 9 -11.37 1.65 -16.25
N ASN A 10 -11.23 2.66 -17.09
CA ASN A 10 -11.49 4.07 -16.75
C ASN A 10 -10.66 4.57 -15.55
N GLY A 11 -9.44 4.06 -15.37
CA GLY A 11 -8.58 4.44 -14.26
C GLY A 11 -8.23 5.93 -14.20
N ASP A 12 -8.20 6.61 -15.34
CA ASP A 12 -7.99 8.06 -15.40
C ASP A 12 -9.13 8.88 -14.76
N ASP A 13 -10.35 8.33 -14.73
CA ASP A 13 -11.50 8.99 -14.13
C ASP A 13 -11.46 8.90 -12.61
N VAL A 14 -10.92 7.79 -12.08
CA VAL A 14 -10.93 7.46 -10.64
C VAL A 14 -9.59 7.66 -9.93
N LYS A 15 -8.52 8.02 -10.65
CA LYS A 15 -7.22 8.29 -10.02
C LYS A 15 -7.30 9.50 -9.07
N PRO A 16 -6.67 9.42 -7.88
CA PRO A 16 -6.58 10.56 -6.99
C PRO A 16 -5.72 11.65 -7.61
N ILE A 17 -6.02 12.90 -7.30
CA ILE A 17 -5.13 14.01 -7.63
C ILE A 17 -3.89 13.96 -6.73
N SER A 18 -2.74 14.35 -7.26
CA SER A 18 -1.47 14.33 -6.50
C SER A 18 -1.52 15.17 -5.23
N ALA A 19 -2.33 16.24 -5.21
CA ALA A 19 -2.52 17.08 -4.03
C ALA A 19 -3.05 16.27 -2.82
N ILE A 20 -4.00 15.34 -3.03
CA ILE A 20 -4.52 14.49 -1.94
C ILE A 20 -3.39 13.65 -1.35
N ILE A 21 -2.58 13.01 -2.18
CA ILE A 21 -1.47 12.16 -1.73
C ILE A 21 -0.47 12.99 -0.94
N ASN A 22 -0.06 14.15 -1.47
CA ASN A 22 0.90 15.05 -0.83
C ASN A 22 0.38 15.56 0.52
N VAL A 23 -0.87 16.02 0.58
CA VAL A 23 -1.46 16.57 1.81
C VAL A 23 -1.57 15.49 2.88
N LEU A 24 -2.10 14.32 2.54
CA LEU A 24 -2.25 13.23 3.51
C LEU A 24 -0.88 12.74 4.00
N ALA A 25 0.07 12.48 3.11
CA ALA A 25 1.41 12.04 3.48
C ALA A 25 2.11 13.07 4.39
N ALA A 26 2.08 14.35 4.02
CA ALA A 26 2.72 15.40 4.81
C ALA A 26 2.07 15.60 6.19
N ARG A 27 0.73 15.62 6.25
CA ARG A 27 -0.01 15.79 7.51
C ARG A 27 0.22 14.60 8.45
N ILE A 28 0.20 13.38 7.95
CA ILE A 28 0.45 12.19 8.76
C ILE A 28 1.91 12.16 9.22
N ALA A 29 2.86 12.37 8.30
CA ALA A 29 4.29 12.38 8.62
C ALA A 29 4.67 13.44 9.66
N SER A 30 3.97 14.59 9.70
CA SER A 30 4.23 15.64 10.70
C SER A 30 3.97 15.22 12.16
N GLY A 31 3.23 14.12 12.36
CA GLY A 31 2.98 13.53 13.67
C GLY A 31 3.94 12.37 14.04
N TYR A 32 4.94 12.10 13.21
CA TYR A 32 5.88 10.97 13.40
C TYR A 32 7.30 11.44 13.70
N ASP A 33 8.15 10.50 14.14
CA ASP A 33 9.56 10.77 14.43
C ASP A 33 10.32 11.08 13.11
N PRO A 34 11.03 12.22 13.01
CA PRO A 34 11.79 12.57 11.81
C PRO A 34 13.07 11.74 11.59
N TYR A 35 13.52 10.95 12.58
CA TYR A 35 14.78 10.19 12.52
C TYR A 35 14.60 8.72 12.13
N VAL A 36 13.45 8.35 11.57
CA VAL A 36 13.16 6.98 11.11
C VAL A 36 13.64 6.71 9.69
N THR A 37 13.64 5.44 9.28
CA THR A 37 13.89 5.11 7.88
C THR A 37 12.70 5.50 7.00
N VAL A 38 12.94 5.61 5.69
CA VAL A 38 11.87 5.87 4.72
C VAL A 38 10.79 4.76 4.71
N PHE A 39 11.18 3.51 5.01
CA PHE A 39 10.24 2.39 5.08
C PHE A 39 9.37 2.45 6.33
N ASP A 40 9.94 2.77 7.48
CA ASP A 40 9.18 2.96 8.72
C ASP A 40 8.19 4.12 8.57
N LEU A 41 8.63 5.23 7.95
CA LEU A 41 7.76 6.36 7.67
C LEU A 41 6.63 5.97 6.71
N LEU A 42 6.94 5.23 5.64
CA LEU A 42 5.94 4.75 4.68
C LEU A 42 4.94 3.80 5.34
N GLU A 43 5.41 2.86 6.17
CA GLU A 43 4.56 1.94 6.93
C GLU A 43 3.63 2.70 7.87
N TYR A 44 4.16 3.70 8.59
CA TYR A 44 3.35 4.57 9.46
C TYR A 44 2.26 5.31 8.68
N VAL A 45 2.62 5.95 7.56
CA VAL A 45 1.65 6.67 6.71
C VAL A 45 0.56 5.74 6.18
N LEU A 46 0.94 4.57 5.67
CA LEU A 46 -0.01 3.58 5.16
C LEU A 46 -0.88 2.98 6.27
N GLY A 47 -0.33 2.84 7.49
CA GLY A 47 -1.07 2.41 8.68
C GLY A 47 -2.18 3.39 9.05
N GLU A 48 -1.84 4.67 9.18
CA GLU A 48 -2.82 5.73 9.48
C GLU A 48 -3.90 5.85 8.39
N LEU A 49 -3.52 5.74 7.12
CA LEU A 49 -4.49 5.72 6.01
C LEU A 49 -5.37 4.46 6.02
N SER A 50 -4.85 3.32 6.47
CA SER A 50 -5.63 2.08 6.63
C SER A 50 -6.65 2.19 7.77
N ILE A 51 -6.33 2.93 8.83
CA ILE A 51 -7.29 3.32 9.87
C ILE A 51 -8.36 4.23 9.25
N CYS A 52 -7.95 5.26 8.51
CA CYS A 52 -8.92 6.16 7.87
C CYS A 52 -9.87 5.43 6.91
N ALA A 53 -9.42 4.36 6.25
CA ALA A 53 -10.24 3.53 5.38
C ALA A 53 -11.43 2.89 6.10
N GLN A 54 -11.38 2.70 7.42
CA GLN A 54 -12.51 2.17 8.20
C GLN A 54 -13.76 3.07 8.12
N GLN A 55 -13.60 4.36 7.78
CA GLN A 55 -14.71 5.29 7.53
C GLN A 55 -15.52 4.95 6.26
N GLN A 56 -15.08 3.98 5.43
CA GLN A 56 -15.90 3.45 4.34
C GLN A 56 -17.09 2.64 4.87
N ASP A 57 -16.89 1.91 5.96
CA ASP A 57 -17.83 0.94 6.51
C ASP A 57 -18.45 1.39 7.85
N LEU A 58 -17.80 2.32 8.55
CA LEU A 58 -18.26 2.86 9.83
C LEU A 58 -18.89 4.24 9.69
N GLU A 59 -19.95 4.48 10.46
CA GLU A 59 -20.43 5.84 10.72
C GLU A 59 -19.39 6.66 11.50
N TYR A 60 -19.36 7.97 11.25
CA TYR A 60 -18.33 8.88 11.79
C TYR A 60 -18.20 8.81 13.33
N LYS A 61 -19.33 8.72 14.04
CA LYS A 61 -19.34 8.61 15.51
C LYS A 61 -18.64 7.34 15.99
N ASN A 62 -18.91 6.21 15.34
CA ASN A 62 -18.30 4.92 15.69
C ASN A 62 -16.82 4.91 15.32
N PHE A 63 -16.44 5.53 14.20
CA PHE A 63 -15.04 5.70 13.84
C PHE A 63 -14.26 6.49 14.89
N ILE A 64 -14.76 7.66 15.32
CA ILE A 64 -14.10 8.47 16.35
C ILE A 64 -14.01 7.70 17.67
N GLN A 65 -15.06 6.98 18.06
CA GLN A 65 -15.05 6.20 19.29
C GLN A 65 -13.98 5.10 19.28
N ASN A 66 -13.78 4.44 18.12
CA ASN A 66 -12.86 3.32 18.01
C ASN A 66 -11.41 3.74 17.76
N TYR A 67 -11.19 4.81 16.99
CA TYR A 67 -9.87 5.17 16.46
C TYR A 67 -9.43 6.60 16.80
N GLY A 68 -10.32 7.44 17.32
CA GLY A 68 -10.09 8.87 17.52
C GLY A 68 -10.27 9.69 16.24
N GLU A 69 -10.40 11.01 16.39
CA GLU A 69 -10.54 11.92 15.26
C GLU A 69 -9.25 11.99 14.41
N ARG A 70 -9.41 12.14 13.10
CA ARG A 70 -8.31 12.39 12.14
C ARG A 70 -8.59 13.67 11.36
N LYS A 71 -7.92 14.75 11.76
CA LYS A 71 -8.14 16.12 11.23
C LYS A 71 -7.76 16.29 9.75
N TYR A 72 -7.00 15.35 9.19
CA TYR A 72 -6.51 15.40 7.81
C TYR A 72 -7.39 14.62 6.82
N LEU A 73 -8.26 13.71 7.31
CA LEU A 73 -9.17 12.90 6.49
C LEU A 73 -10.35 12.41 7.35
N SER A 74 -11.53 12.99 7.13
CA SER A 74 -12.75 12.60 7.82
C SER A 74 -13.90 12.32 6.86
N ARG A 75 -14.89 11.55 7.32
CA ARG A 75 -16.16 11.31 6.62
C ARG A 75 -17.35 11.62 7.53
N ALA A 76 -17.50 12.88 7.92
CA ALA A 76 -18.63 13.33 8.72
C ALA A 76 -19.91 13.40 7.87
N ASP A 77 -21.03 12.93 8.42
CA ASP A 77 -22.34 12.93 7.75
C ASP A 77 -22.31 12.34 6.33
N GLY A 78 -21.48 11.31 6.13
CA GLY A 78 -21.31 10.62 4.85
C GLY A 78 -20.43 11.35 3.82
N LYS A 79 -19.99 12.58 4.09
CA LYS A 79 -19.16 13.40 3.20
C LYS A 79 -17.69 13.34 3.58
N TRP A 80 -16.85 12.98 2.62
CA TRP A 80 -15.40 13.02 2.74
C TRP A 80 -14.90 14.46 2.79
N ASN A 81 -13.98 14.73 3.71
CA ASN A 81 -13.32 16.00 3.87
C ASN A 81 -11.79 15.81 3.96
N ILE A 82 -11.07 16.49 3.09
CA ILE A 82 -9.61 16.62 3.11
C ILE A 82 -9.30 18.11 2.94
N PRO A 83 -9.03 18.84 4.04
CA PRO A 83 -8.86 20.29 3.98
C PRO A 83 -7.58 20.66 3.22
N ASN A 84 -7.70 21.56 2.26
CA ASN A 84 -6.56 22.10 1.53
C ASN A 84 -5.69 22.95 2.49
N PRO A 85 -4.39 22.64 2.68
CA PRO A 85 -3.53 23.41 3.58
C PRO A 85 -3.39 24.90 3.23
N ALA A 86 -3.55 25.26 1.95
CA ALA A 86 -3.48 26.64 1.50
C ALA A 86 -4.81 27.41 1.72
N ASN A 87 -5.93 26.68 1.76
CA ASN A 87 -7.25 27.25 2.02
C ASN A 87 -8.13 26.19 2.71
N PRO A 88 -8.23 26.19 4.06
CA PRO A 88 -8.97 25.16 4.79
C PRO A 88 -10.45 25.00 4.44
N GLU A 89 -11.06 26.02 3.83
CA GLU A 89 -12.46 25.99 3.35
C GLU A 89 -12.60 25.20 2.04
N ASP A 90 -11.50 24.95 1.32
CA ASP A 90 -11.47 24.15 0.09
C ASP A 90 -11.24 22.67 0.40
N ASN A 91 -12.19 21.83 -0.02
CA ASN A 91 -12.16 20.39 0.21
C ASN A 91 -11.61 19.64 -1.00
N LEU A 92 -10.41 19.09 -0.86
CA LEU A 92 -9.76 18.31 -1.92
C LEU A 92 -10.55 17.03 -2.28
N ALA A 93 -11.42 16.55 -1.39
CA ALA A 93 -12.26 15.37 -1.58
C ALA A 93 -13.60 15.67 -2.27
N ASP A 94 -13.82 16.87 -2.82
CA ASP A 94 -15.09 17.21 -3.48
C ASP A 94 -15.50 16.25 -4.60
N ARG A 95 -14.52 15.73 -5.36
CA ARG A 95 -14.80 14.69 -6.37
C ARG A 95 -15.24 13.36 -5.74
N TRP A 96 -14.70 13.00 -4.58
CA TRP A 96 -15.07 11.77 -3.86
C TRP A 96 -16.53 11.82 -3.42
N ASN A 97 -17.02 13.01 -3.06
CA ASN A 97 -18.41 13.24 -2.69
C ASN A 97 -19.38 13.20 -3.89
N LYS A 98 -18.88 13.31 -5.12
CA LYS A 98 -19.66 13.19 -6.36
C LYS A 98 -19.65 11.78 -6.93
N ASP A 99 -18.56 11.03 -6.73
CA ASP A 99 -18.42 9.64 -7.16
C ASP A 99 -17.71 8.80 -6.09
N ALA A 100 -18.48 7.93 -5.45
CA ALA A 100 -18.00 7.02 -4.40
C ALA A 100 -16.99 5.97 -4.90
N LYS A 101 -16.85 5.77 -6.21
CA LYS A 101 -15.81 4.89 -6.77
C LYS A 101 -14.41 5.44 -6.53
N ILE A 102 -14.26 6.76 -6.50
CA ILE A 102 -12.95 7.41 -6.32
C ILE A 102 -12.33 7.05 -4.96
N PRO A 103 -12.99 7.28 -3.80
CA PRO A 103 -12.45 6.85 -2.51
C PRO A 103 -12.29 5.33 -2.44
N TYR A 104 -13.22 4.56 -3.02
CA TYR A 104 -13.13 3.11 -3.04
C TYR A 104 -11.84 2.61 -3.73
N TYR A 105 -11.53 3.11 -4.92
CA TYR A 105 -10.29 2.75 -5.62
C TYR A 105 -9.05 3.34 -4.96
N PHE A 106 -9.15 4.52 -4.35
CA PHE A 106 -8.06 5.10 -3.56
C PHE A 106 -7.63 4.19 -2.40
N PHE A 107 -8.56 3.75 -1.55
CA PHE A 107 -8.21 2.86 -0.45
C PHE A 107 -7.79 1.46 -0.91
N ARG A 108 -8.32 0.97 -2.03
CA ARG A 108 -7.85 -0.28 -2.65
C ARG A 108 -6.42 -0.15 -3.17
N TRP A 109 -6.09 0.98 -3.79
CA TRP A 109 -4.74 1.31 -4.21
C TRP A 109 -3.77 1.36 -3.02
N LEU A 110 -4.16 1.97 -1.89
CA LEU A 110 -3.33 1.97 -0.68
C LEU A 110 -3.03 0.56 -0.16
N LYS A 111 -4.01 -0.36 -0.21
CA LYS A 111 -3.77 -1.78 0.13
C LYS A 111 -2.77 -2.43 -0.83
N ALA A 112 -2.83 -2.13 -2.13
CA ALA A 112 -1.86 -2.61 -3.09
C ALA A 112 -0.46 -2.05 -2.80
N VAL A 113 -0.34 -0.74 -2.52
CA VAL A 113 0.93 -0.10 -2.15
C VAL A 113 1.56 -0.74 -0.92
N ARG A 114 0.78 -0.99 0.14
CA ARG A 114 1.28 -1.68 1.34
C ARG A 114 1.80 -3.08 1.01
N LYS A 115 1.00 -3.87 0.29
CA LYS A 115 1.37 -5.22 -0.11
C LYS A 115 2.67 -5.22 -0.94
N ASP A 116 2.76 -4.31 -1.89
CA ASP A 116 3.85 -4.27 -2.86
C ASP A 116 5.15 -3.72 -2.27
N LEU A 117 5.07 -2.75 -1.34
CA LEU A 117 6.26 -2.03 -0.84
C LEU A 117 6.64 -2.33 0.61
N ILE A 118 5.72 -2.77 1.45
CA ILE A 118 5.97 -3.06 2.87
C ILE A 118 5.96 -4.57 3.10
N ASP A 119 4.85 -5.23 2.78
CA ASP A 119 4.70 -6.66 3.09
C ASP A 119 5.71 -7.51 2.28
N SER A 120 6.08 -7.07 1.08
CA SER A 120 7.06 -7.73 0.22
C SER A 120 8.48 -7.75 0.80
N LEU A 121 8.84 -6.83 1.71
CA LEU A 121 10.17 -6.77 2.33
C LEU A 121 10.45 -8.00 3.21
N ASN A 122 9.40 -8.63 3.73
CA ASN A 122 9.49 -9.78 4.62
C ASN A 122 9.39 -11.13 3.86
N VAL A 123 9.31 -11.10 2.52
CA VAL A 123 9.19 -12.31 1.71
C VAL A 123 10.59 -12.84 1.35
N GLU A 124 10.90 -14.07 1.78
CA GLU A 124 12.18 -14.72 1.46
C GLU A 124 12.35 -15.04 -0.04
N ASP A 125 11.24 -15.13 -0.81
CA ASP A 125 11.29 -15.38 -2.24
C ASP A 125 11.62 -14.10 -3.02
N GLU A 126 12.87 -14.00 -3.47
CA GLU A 126 13.40 -12.89 -4.26
C GLU A 126 12.56 -12.54 -5.50
N GLN A 127 11.96 -13.54 -6.18
CA GLN A 127 11.13 -13.28 -7.37
C GLN A 127 9.82 -12.60 -6.98
N VAL A 128 9.24 -12.99 -5.84
CA VAL A 128 8.03 -12.36 -5.31
C VAL A 128 8.33 -10.92 -4.92
N PHE A 129 9.46 -10.67 -4.25
CA PHE A 129 9.92 -9.32 -3.93
C PHE A 129 10.08 -8.46 -5.18
N ARG A 130 10.76 -8.98 -6.22
CA ARG A 130 10.93 -8.25 -7.47
C ARG A 130 9.60 -7.92 -8.14
N THR A 131 8.72 -8.90 -8.26
CA THR A 131 7.41 -8.74 -8.90
C THR A 131 6.58 -7.66 -8.18
N ALA A 132 6.67 -7.61 -6.85
CA ALA A 132 6.03 -6.57 -6.04
C ALA A 132 6.53 -5.16 -6.39
N LEU A 133 7.85 -4.98 -6.55
CA LEU A 133 8.42 -3.71 -7.00
C LEU A 133 7.98 -3.34 -8.42
N GLU A 134 7.89 -4.32 -9.32
CA GLU A 134 7.46 -4.09 -10.71
C GLU A 134 5.99 -3.68 -10.80
N ASN A 135 5.13 -4.23 -9.93
CA ASN A 135 3.73 -3.80 -9.80
C ASN A 135 3.61 -2.34 -9.33
N GLY A 136 4.47 -1.90 -8.41
CA GLY A 136 4.45 -0.55 -7.88
C GLY A 136 5.07 0.49 -8.83
N PHE A 137 6.27 0.21 -9.35
CA PHE A 137 7.10 1.18 -10.08
C PHE A 137 7.20 0.94 -11.59
N GLY A 138 6.73 -0.21 -12.07
CA GLY A 138 6.82 -0.64 -13.45
C GLY A 138 8.13 -1.37 -13.77
N GLU A 139 8.03 -2.42 -14.58
CA GLU A 139 9.13 -3.28 -15.00
C GLU A 139 10.36 -2.53 -15.53
N LYS A 140 10.13 -1.52 -16.40
CA LYS A 140 11.22 -0.72 -17.00
C LYS A 140 12.02 0.02 -15.94
N THR A 141 11.36 0.65 -14.97
CA THR A 141 12.00 1.39 -13.89
C THR A 141 12.79 0.43 -13.00
N VAL A 142 12.17 -0.66 -12.56
CA VAL A 142 12.82 -1.65 -11.69
C VAL A 142 14.04 -2.27 -12.37
N SER A 143 13.91 -2.66 -13.63
CA SER A 143 15.02 -3.21 -14.42
C SER A 143 16.16 -2.21 -14.62
N SER A 144 15.87 -0.91 -14.73
CA SER A 144 16.91 0.12 -14.86
C SER A 144 17.78 0.28 -13.61
N VAL A 145 17.23 -0.03 -12.42
CA VAL A 145 17.93 0.13 -11.13
C VAL A 145 18.51 -1.20 -10.65
N LEU A 146 17.73 -2.27 -10.69
CA LEU A 146 18.12 -3.59 -10.18
C LEU A 146 18.80 -4.46 -11.24
N GLY A 147 18.71 -4.12 -12.53
CA GLY A 147 19.15 -4.98 -13.61
C GLY A 147 18.45 -6.33 -13.52
N LYS A 148 19.25 -7.41 -13.56
CA LYS A 148 18.79 -8.81 -13.38
C LYS A 148 18.77 -9.29 -11.92
N LYS A 149 19.07 -8.43 -10.92
CA LYS A 149 18.96 -8.85 -9.53
C LYS A 149 17.54 -9.28 -9.22
N TYR A 150 17.42 -10.35 -8.45
CA TYR A 150 16.14 -10.95 -8.06
C TYR A 150 15.28 -11.40 -9.26
N CYS A 151 15.88 -11.54 -10.46
CA CYS A 151 15.30 -12.26 -11.59
C CYS A 151 15.70 -13.73 -11.45
N ASN A 152 14.73 -14.62 -11.33
CA ASN A 152 15.01 -16.06 -11.26
C ASN A 152 15.34 -16.63 -12.66
N ASP A 153 16.61 -16.59 -13.05
CA ASP A 153 17.13 -17.42 -14.16
C ASP A 153 17.61 -18.81 -13.66
N ASN A 154 17.69 -19.05 -12.34
CA ASN A 154 18.49 -20.16 -11.75
C ASN A 154 17.88 -20.91 -10.54
N LYS A 155 16.56 -20.96 -10.34
CA LYS A 155 15.98 -21.96 -9.40
C LYS A 155 16.21 -23.38 -9.96
N LYS A 156 17.38 -23.98 -9.69
CA LYS A 156 17.51 -25.44 -9.73
C LYS A 156 16.56 -26.01 -8.66
N PRO A 157 15.74 -27.02 -8.96
CA PRO A 157 14.90 -27.67 -7.96
C PRO A 157 15.78 -28.08 -6.77
N LYS A 158 15.43 -27.67 -5.55
CA LYS A 158 16.06 -28.24 -4.35
C LYS A 158 15.79 -29.75 -4.38
N PRO A 159 16.81 -30.62 -4.43
CA PRO A 159 16.58 -32.05 -4.35
C PRO A 159 15.88 -32.34 -3.02
N ILE A 160 14.78 -33.09 -3.06
CA ILE A 160 14.17 -33.63 -1.85
C ILE A 160 15.23 -34.54 -1.22
N ALA A 161 15.73 -34.18 -0.04
CA ALA A 161 16.57 -35.08 0.73
C ALA A 161 15.70 -36.27 1.12
N VAL A 162 15.87 -37.39 0.42
CA VAL A 162 15.27 -38.66 0.82
C VAL A 162 15.98 -39.06 2.10
N GLU A 163 15.30 -38.92 3.23
CA GLU A 163 15.69 -39.58 4.48
C GLU A 163 15.79 -41.08 4.17
N ARG A 164 17.00 -41.58 3.98
CA ARG A 164 17.23 -43.01 3.89
C ARG A 164 17.05 -43.56 5.29
N ALA A 165 15.90 -44.19 5.54
CA ALA A 165 15.72 -45.02 6.72
C ALA A 165 16.89 -46.03 6.80
N ALA A 166 17.53 -46.10 7.96
CA ALA A 166 18.60 -47.06 8.19
C ALA A 166 18.06 -48.48 7.97
N LYS A 167 18.72 -49.24 7.09
CA LYS A 167 18.38 -50.66 6.88
C LYS A 167 18.61 -51.41 8.19
N PRO A 168 17.65 -52.18 8.72
CA PRO A 168 17.91 -53.06 9.84
C PRO A 168 18.84 -54.19 9.37
N TYR A 169 19.95 -54.38 10.09
CA TYR A 169 20.86 -55.49 9.89
C TYR A 169 20.11 -56.80 10.17
N GLY A 170 19.92 -57.63 9.15
CA GLY A 170 19.57 -59.02 9.30
C GLY A 170 20.84 -59.84 9.41
N SER A 171 21.16 -60.29 10.63
CA SER A 171 22.15 -61.34 10.88
C SER A 171 21.52 -62.36 11.82
N LEU A 172 21.18 -63.53 11.27
CA LEU A 172 21.36 -64.88 11.83
C LEU A 172 21.01 -65.89 10.73
#